data_AF-A0A1H9J6Z1-F1
#
_entry.id   AF-A0A1H9J6Z1-F1
#
_cell.length_a   1.000
_cell.length_b   1.000
_cell.length_c   1.000
_cell.angle_alpha   90.00
_cell.angle_beta   90.00
_cell.angle_gamma   90.00
#
_symmetry.space_group_name_H-M   'P 1'
#
loop_
_entity.id
_entity.type
_entity.pdbx_description
1 polymer ?
#
loop_
_entity_poly.entity_id
_entity_poly.type
_entity_poly.pdbx_seq_one_letter_code
_entity_poly.pdbx_strand_id
1 'polypeptide(L)'
;MVGGLTMDGDWNTTGTGRELASADIRPGAARPGTFSCNTDGTTFTRLGPDCPMGNDRRFFTGHRFALFNHVTRALGGSVRVTGFEPSAL
;
A
#
# COMPACT_ATOMS: atom_id res chain seq x y z
N MET A 1 13.32 -16.36 -0.83
CA MET A 1 14.08 -15.30 -1.51
C MET A 1 13.13 -14.14 -1.68
N VAL A 2 13.34 -13.01 -1.00
CA VAL A 2 12.45 -11.85 -1.15
C VAL A 2 12.90 -11.12 -2.41
N GLY A 3 12.11 -11.19 -3.47
CA GLY A 3 12.31 -10.36 -4.66
C GLY A 3 11.75 -8.95 -4.42
N GLY A 4 12.49 -7.93 -4.85
CA GLY A 4 12.00 -6.55 -4.92
C GLY A 4 12.59 -5.53 -3.94
N LEU A 5 13.43 -5.94 -2.98
CA LEU A 5 14.26 -4.97 -2.25
C LEU A 5 15.68 -5.01 -2.81
N THR A 6 16.02 -4.05 -3.67
CA THR A 6 17.40 -3.85 -4.10
C THR A 6 18.19 -3.33 -2.91
N MET A 7 19.19 -4.08 -2.47
CA MET A 7 20.15 -3.66 -1.45
C MET A 7 21.52 -3.47 -2.12
N ASP A 8 22.28 -2.46 -1.72
CA ASP A 8 23.69 -2.37 -2.10
C ASP A 8 24.56 -3.32 -1.24
N GLY A 9 25.86 -3.35 -1.54
CA GLY A 9 26.84 -4.16 -0.80
C GLY A 9 26.98 -3.77 0.68
N ASP A 10 26.48 -2.60 1.07
CA ASP A 10 26.54 -2.04 2.42
C ASP A 10 25.20 -2.16 3.15
N TRP A 11 24.28 -3.00 2.66
CA TRP A 11 22.95 -3.25 3.24
C TRP A 11 22.01 -2.04 3.26
N ASN A 12 22.29 -1.01 2.47
CA ASN A 12 21.35 0.07 2.29
C ASN A 12 20.24 -0.36 1.33
N THR A 13 19.00 0.02 1.64
CA THR A 13 17.89 -0.12 0.70
C THR A 13 18.08 0.89 -0.44
N THR A 14 18.38 0.42 -1.65
CA THR A 14 18.61 1.27 -2.83
C THR A 14 17.35 1.45 -3.67
N GLY A 15 16.37 0.54 -3.57
CA GLY A 15 15.06 0.65 -4.22
C GLY A 15 14.01 1.25 -3.27
N THR A 16 13.48 2.44 -3.59
CA THR A 16 12.44 3.12 -2.80
C THR A 16 11.02 2.77 -3.28
N GLY A 17 10.77 1.48 -3.56
CA GLY A 17 9.59 0.97 -4.26
C GLY A 17 8.25 1.67 -3.94
N ARG A 18 7.37 1.78 -4.94
CA ARG A 18 6.07 2.45 -4.79
C ARG A 18 4.95 1.45 -4.53
N GLU A 19 4.01 1.82 -3.68
CA GLU A 19 2.77 1.08 -3.46
C GLU A 19 1.58 1.91 -3.96
N LEU A 20 0.64 1.26 -4.63
CA LEU A 20 -0.63 1.85 -5.04
C LEU A 20 -1.78 1.06 -4.44
N ALA A 21 -2.73 1.81 -3.87
CA ALA A 21 -4.04 1.32 -3.49
C ALA A 21 -5.08 2.07 -4.33
N SER A 22 -5.98 1.33 -4.98
CA SER A 22 -7.08 1.90 -5.77
C SER A 22 -8.41 1.43 -5.22
N ALA A 23 -9.33 2.37 -5.05
CA ALA A 23 -10.66 2.14 -4.55
C ALA A 23 -11.64 3.19 -5.07
N ASP A 24 -12.82 2.74 -5.49
CA ASP A 24 -13.94 3.63 -5.76
C ASP A 24 -14.82 3.75 -4.51
N ILE A 25 -14.67 4.86 -3.82
CA ILE A 25 -15.32 5.13 -2.53
C ILE A 25 -16.61 5.93 -2.66
N ARG A 26 -17.18 6.05 -3.87
CA ARG A 26 -18.46 6.73 -4.06
C ARG A 26 -19.56 6.01 -3.26
N PRO A 27 -20.49 6.74 -2.62
CA PRO A 27 -21.62 6.13 -1.93
C PRO A 27 -22.42 5.19 -2.84
N GLY A 28 -22.83 4.03 -2.33
CA GLY A 28 -23.66 3.08 -3.06
C GLY A 28 -23.29 1.62 -2.81
N ALA A 29 -23.37 0.82 -3.88
CA ALA A 29 -22.99 -0.59 -3.83
C ALA A 29 -21.51 -0.76 -3.45
N ALA A 30 -21.20 -1.84 -2.75
CA ALA A 30 -19.84 -2.24 -2.44
C ALA A 30 -19.01 -2.40 -3.72
N ARG A 31 -17.78 -1.91 -3.70
CA ARG A 31 -16.80 -1.98 -4.80
C ARG A 31 -15.48 -2.50 -4.24
N PRO A 32 -14.73 -3.32 -4.98
CA PRO A 32 -13.49 -3.86 -4.44
C PRO A 32 -12.38 -2.81 -4.38
N GLY A 33 -11.49 -2.97 -3.41
CA GLY A 33 -10.18 -2.31 -3.36
C GLY A 33 -9.11 -3.19 -3.99
N THR A 34 -8.10 -2.58 -4.58
CA THR A 34 -7.02 -3.29 -5.28
C THR A 34 -5.67 -2.72 -4.87
N PHE A 35 -4.64 -3.59 -4.84
CA PHE A 35 -3.29 -3.22 -4.41
C PHE A 35 -2.26 -3.64 -5.45
N SER A 36 -1.24 -2.81 -5.65
CA SER A 36 -0.09 -3.13 -6.50
C SER A 36 1.18 -2.49 -5.95
N CYS A 37 2.32 -3.10 -6.25
CA CYS A 37 3.63 -2.54 -5.90
C CYS A 37 4.56 -2.46 -7.10
N ASN A 38 5.54 -1.59 -6.99
CA ASN A 38 6.60 -1.37 -7.95
C ASN A 38 7.93 -1.36 -7.21
N THR A 39 8.91 -2.09 -7.71
CA THR A 39 10.27 -2.12 -7.13
C THR A 39 11.36 -1.81 -8.15
N ASP A 40 11.01 -1.79 -9.44
CA ASP A 40 11.91 -1.56 -10.57
C ASP A 40 11.83 -0.11 -11.12
N GLY A 41 11.01 0.75 -10.51
CA GLY A 41 10.77 2.12 -10.93
C GLY A 41 9.81 2.29 -12.11
N THR A 42 9.34 1.21 -12.75
CA THR A 42 8.55 1.29 -13.99
C THR A 42 7.26 0.44 -14.02
N THR A 43 7.27 -0.81 -13.53
CA THR A 43 6.15 -1.74 -13.64
C THR A 43 5.40 -1.94 -12.31
N PHE A 44 4.08 -1.74 -12.30
CA PHE A 44 3.25 -2.09 -11.15
C PHE A 44 2.74 -3.54 -11.26
N THR A 45 3.04 -4.35 -10.26
CA THR A 45 2.58 -5.74 -10.17
C THR A 45 1.41 -5.85 -9.21
N ARG A 46 0.35 -6.54 -9.64
CA ARG A 46 -0.85 -6.76 -8.83
C ARG A 46 -0.55 -7.65 -7.63
N LEU A 47 -1.01 -7.24 -6.45
CA LEU A 47 -0.87 -7.98 -5.20
C LEU A 47 -2.22 -8.52 -4.76
N GLY A 48 -2.31 -9.84 -4.62
CA GLY A 48 -3.46 -10.52 -4.03
C GLY A 48 -4.78 -10.37 -4.82
N PRO A 49 -5.87 -10.94 -4.27
CA PRO A 49 -7.20 -10.82 -4.84
C PRO A 49 -7.80 -9.42 -4.60
N ASP A 50 -8.98 -9.18 -5.17
CA ASP A 50 -9.82 -8.03 -4.84
C ASP A 50 -10.19 -8.03 -3.36
N CYS A 51 -9.99 -6.89 -2.69
CA CYS A 51 -10.36 -6.71 -1.28
C CYS A 51 -11.82 -6.22 -1.20
N PRO A 52 -12.72 -6.95 -0.52
CA PRO A 52 -14.11 -6.52 -0.39
C PRO A 52 -14.20 -5.28 0.51
N MET A 53 -14.69 -4.16 -0.04
CA MET A 53 -14.95 -2.95 0.74
C MET A 53 -16.44 -2.88 1.08
N GLY A 54 -16.76 -3.05 2.36
CA GLY A 54 -18.14 -3.03 2.84
C GLY A 54 -18.79 -1.67 2.68
N ASN A 55 -20.12 -1.63 2.64
CA ASN A 55 -20.91 -0.40 2.56
C ASN A 55 -21.90 -0.29 3.73
N ASP A 56 -21.62 -0.97 4.83
CA ASP A 56 -22.47 -0.99 6.02
C ASP A 56 -22.40 0.34 6.78
N ARG A 57 -23.58 0.96 6.96
CA ARG A 57 -23.75 2.27 7.57
C ARG A 57 -23.40 2.34 9.06
N ARG A 58 -23.24 1.19 9.74
CA ARG A 58 -22.78 1.14 11.14
C ARG A 58 -21.36 1.69 11.31
N PHE A 59 -20.58 1.70 10.24
CA PHE A 59 -19.26 2.34 10.21
C PHE A 59 -19.43 3.77 9.67
N PHE A 60 -19.60 4.73 10.59
CA PHE A 60 -19.81 6.14 10.24
C PHE A 60 -18.62 6.77 9.48
N THR A 61 -17.43 6.24 9.73
CA THR A 61 -16.21 6.62 9.01
C THR A 61 -16.18 5.89 7.67
N GLY A 62 -16.09 6.65 6.57
CA GLY A 62 -15.83 6.11 5.24
C GLY A 62 -14.42 5.52 5.09
N HIS A 63 -14.16 4.92 3.94
CA HIS A 63 -12.87 4.28 3.65
C HIS A 63 -11.76 5.34 3.51
N ARG A 64 -10.55 5.00 3.96
CA ARG A 64 -9.39 5.89 3.96
C ARG A 64 -8.16 5.16 3.47
N PHE A 65 -7.27 5.91 2.82
CA PHE A 65 -5.90 5.48 2.60
C PHE A 65 -5.08 5.68 3.88
N ALA A 66 -4.20 4.74 4.20
CA ALA A 66 -3.36 4.81 5.38
C ALA A 66 -2.03 4.10 5.14
N LEU A 67 -0.99 4.59 5.80
CA LEU A 67 0.33 3.96 5.91
C LEU A 67 0.53 3.55 7.37
N PHE A 68 1.00 2.35 7.62
CA PHE A 68 1.22 1.83 8.97
C PHE A 68 2.62 1.21 9.11
N ASN A 69 3.28 1.49 10.23
CA ASN A 69 4.53 0.84 10.63
C ASN A 69 4.35 0.34 12.07
N HIS A 70 4.54 -0.96 12.29
CA HIS A 70 4.39 -1.60 13.60
C HIS A 70 5.40 -2.72 13.76
N VAL A 71 5.61 -3.18 14.99
CA VAL A 71 6.51 -4.30 15.29
C VAL A 71 5.77 -5.38 16.06
N THR A 72 6.14 -6.64 15.83
CA THR A 72 5.59 -7.80 16.56
C THR A 72 6.62 -8.47 17.48
N ARG A 73 7.88 -8.01 17.47
CA ARG A 73 8.99 -8.61 18.21
C ARG A 73 9.77 -7.63 19.07
N ALA A 74 10.39 -6.63 18.44
CA ALA A 74 11.23 -5.64 19.13
C ALA A 74 11.15 -4.28 18.44
N LEU A 75 11.31 -3.21 19.25
CA LEU A 75 11.35 -1.83 18.78
C LEU A 75 12.71 -1.52 18.13
N GLY A 76 12.79 -0.39 17.40
CA GLY A 76 14.04 0.15 16.84
C GLY A 76 14.08 0.25 15.30
N GLY A 77 13.16 -0.42 14.60
CA GLY A 77 13.00 -0.27 13.15
C GLY A 77 12.21 0.99 12.76
N SER A 78 12.52 1.56 11.59
CA SER A 78 11.76 2.68 11.01
C SER A 78 11.63 2.52 9.49
N VAL A 79 10.63 3.19 8.91
CA VAL A 79 10.40 3.26 7.46
C VAL A 79 10.37 4.73 7.07
N ARG A 80 11.03 5.06 5.96
CA ARG A 80 10.99 6.40 5.36
C ARG A 80 9.99 6.44 4.22
N VAL A 81 8.94 7.25 4.36
CA VAL A 81 7.99 7.54 3.29
C VAL A 81 8.46 8.79 2.55
N THR A 82 8.69 8.67 1.24
CA THR A 82 9.20 9.76 0.39
C THR A 82 8.09 10.60 -0.24
N GLY A 83 6.86 10.09 -0.32
CA GLY A 83 5.70 10.82 -0.82
C GLY A 83 4.39 10.06 -0.62
N PHE A 84 3.29 10.79 -0.66
CA PHE A 84 1.93 10.26 -0.61
C PHE A 84 1.05 11.14 -1.51
N GLU A 85 0.55 10.56 -2.60
CA GLU A 85 -0.16 11.30 -3.65
C GLU A 85 -1.50 10.62 -3.97
N PRO A 86 -2.61 11.10 -3.39
CA PRO A 86 -3.95 10.71 -3.82
C PRO A 86 -4.27 11.32 -5.18
N SER A 87 -4.70 10.49 -6.12
CA SER A 87 -5.26 10.95 -7.39
C SER A 87 -6.71 10.49 -7.52
N ALA A 88 -7.54 11.36 -8.11
CA ALA A 88 -8.84 10.97 -8.61
C ALA A 88 -8.73 10.76 -10.13
N LEU A 89 -9.42 9.74 -10.65
CA LEU A 89 -9.69 9.61 -12.07
C LEU A 89 -10.78 10.59 -12.51
#